data_AF-A0A8H7RDH9-F1
#
_entry.id   AF-A0A8H7RDH9-F1
#
_cell.length_a   1.000
_cell.length_b   1.000
_cell.length_c   1.000
_cell.angle_alpha   90.00
_cell.angle_beta   90.00
_cell.angle_gamma   90.00
#
_symmetry.space_group_name_H-M   'P 1'
#
loop_
_entity.id
_entity.type
_entity.pdbx_description
1 polymer ?
#
loop_
_entity_poly.entity_id
_entity_poly.type
_entity_poly.pdbx_seq_one_letter_code
_entity_poly.pdbx_strand_id
1 'polypeptide(L)'
;KLLTTIIYVVNAAPQSKRTISDSVQSCVNGLTSSNVKLLELTEALKVFKGADGYTAAVALHTHEQALDAAFKITSTDCCAITATVSDEEATAVFGLVGDFVPDITNSFDVIISKKPEFDALLLATNIAKADIKTLSGYLRQVDGCLIAVTPEPLLATVQSYMDTIDAKLVATYAAYNITS
;
A
#
# COMPACT_ATOMS: atom_id res chain seq x y z
N LYS A 1 -52.10 -5.24 43.06
CA LYS A 1 -51.44 -5.00 41.74
C LYS A 1 -49.97 -5.37 41.90
N LEU A 2 -49.56 -6.53 41.39
CA LEU A 2 -48.16 -6.96 41.36
C LEU A 2 -47.43 -6.19 40.25
N LEU A 3 -46.28 -5.60 40.57
CA LEU A 3 -45.32 -5.07 39.61
C LEU A 3 -44.25 -6.15 39.39
N THR A 4 -44.26 -6.75 38.20
CA THR A 4 -43.25 -7.73 37.78
C THR A 4 -42.10 -6.97 37.11
N THR A 5 -40.97 -6.89 37.80
CA THR A 5 -39.70 -6.39 37.25
C THR A 5 -39.10 -7.44 36.34
N ILE A 6 -39.00 -7.17 35.04
CA ILE A 6 -38.25 -7.99 34.08
C ILE A 6 -36.77 -7.60 34.21
N ILE A 7 -35.97 -8.49 34.78
CA ILE A 7 -34.51 -8.36 34.77
C ILE A 7 -34.03 -8.89 33.43
N TYR A 8 -33.57 -8.00 32.54
CA TYR A 8 -32.78 -8.39 31.39
C TYR A 8 -31.39 -8.81 31.89
N VAL A 9 -31.17 -10.11 32.04
CA VAL A 9 -29.81 -10.65 32.10
C VAL A 9 -29.21 -10.50 30.69
N VAL A 10 -28.41 -9.46 30.52
CA VAL A 10 -27.49 -9.36 29.39
C VAL A 10 -26.48 -10.49 29.60
N ASN A 11 -26.69 -11.61 28.93
CA ASN A 11 -25.66 -12.63 28.83
C ASN A 11 -24.56 -11.98 28.01
N ALA A 12 -23.53 -11.45 28.67
CA ALA A 12 -22.28 -11.08 28.03
C ALA A 12 -21.66 -12.39 27.54
N ALA A 13 -22.13 -12.86 26.37
CA ALA A 13 -21.37 -13.80 25.59
C ALA A 13 -19.98 -13.18 25.47
N PRO A 14 -18.90 -13.90 25.83
CA PRO A 14 -17.57 -13.38 25.54
C PRO A 14 -17.58 -13.04 24.06
N GLN A 15 -17.41 -11.75 23.74
CA GLN A 15 -17.00 -11.39 22.40
C GLN A 15 -15.63 -12.03 22.26
N SER A 16 -15.62 -13.28 21.80
CA SER A 16 -14.47 -13.86 21.13
C SER A 16 -14.08 -12.77 20.15
N LYS A 17 -12.91 -12.17 20.37
CA LYS A 17 -12.21 -11.37 19.38
C LYS A 17 -12.20 -12.26 18.14
N ARG A 18 -13.17 -12.08 17.25
CA ARG A 18 -13.48 -13.07 16.22
C ARG A 18 -12.25 -13.17 15.33
N THR A 19 -11.75 -14.39 15.15
CA THR A 19 -10.48 -14.69 14.50
C THR A 19 -10.49 -14.15 13.07
N ILE A 20 -9.63 -13.18 12.78
CA ILE A 20 -9.27 -12.80 11.40
C ILE A 20 -8.74 -14.05 10.72
N SER A 21 -9.23 -14.39 9.53
CA SER A 21 -8.74 -15.55 8.79
C SER A 21 -7.23 -15.46 8.52
N ASP A 22 -6.54 -16.60 8.44
CA ASP A 22 -5.10 -16.63 8.20
C ASP A 22 -4.70 -15.94 6.89
N SER A 23 -5.56 -16.00 5.87
CA SER A 23 -5.39 -15.27 4.61
C SER A 23 -5.44 -13.76 4.84
N VAL A 24 -6.47 -13.24 5.51
CA VAL A 24 -6.58 -11.82 5.84
C VAL A 24 -5.42 -11.36 6.73
N GLN A 25 -4.98 -12.17 7.68
CA GLN A 25 -3.81 -11.83 8.50
C GLN A 25 -2.51 -11.81 7.68
N SER A 26 -2.34 -12.73 6.73
CA SER A 26 -1.21 -12.72 5.80
C SER A 26 -1.22 -11.45 4.93
N CYS A 27 -2.38 -11.06 4.42
CA CYS A 27 -2.59 -9.81 3.69
C CYS A 27 -2.13 -8.59 4.49
N VAL A 28 -2.62 -8.46 5.72
CA VAL A 28 -2.28 -7.36 6.64
C VAL A 28 -0.77 -7.31 6.87
N ASN A 29 -0.13 -8.47 7.09
CA ASN A 29 1.31 -8.54 7.30
C ASN A 29 2.10 -8.14 6.04
N GLY A 30 1.67 -8.60 4.85
CA GLY A 30 2.29 -8.25 3.57
C GLY A 30 2.20 -6.77 3.25
N LEU A 31 1.00 -6.18 3.39
CA LEU A 31 0.78 -4.75 3.20
C LEU A 31 1.59 -3.92 4.20
N THR A 32 1.62 -4.32 5.47
CA THR A 32 2.42 -3.64 6.50
C THR A 32 3.91 -3.69 6.19
N SER A 33 4.42 -4.86 5.80
CA SER A 33 5.82 -5.02 5.40
C SER A 33 6.17 -4.14 4.19
N SER A 34 5.28 -4.10 3.20
CA SER A 34 5.44 -3.27 2.00
C SER A 34 5.46 -1.77 2.36
N ASN A 35 4.57 -1.32 3.24
CA ASN A 35 4.56 0.08 3.70
C ASN A 35 5.83 0.44 4.49
N VAL A 36 6.35 -0.46 5.33
CA VAL A 36 7.63 -0.24 6.01
C VAL A 36 8.77 -0.03 5.00
N LYS A 37 8.84 -0.86 3.95
CA LYS A 37 9.86 -0.70 2.90
C LYS A 37 9.67 0.56 2.07
N LEU A 38 8.43 0.98 1.86
CA LEU A 38 8.12 2.24 1.19
C LEU A 38 8.60 3.45 1.99
N LEU A 39 8.40 3.44 3.31
CA LEU A 39 8.89 4.48 4.21
C LEU A 39 10.44 4.50 4.25
N GLU A 40 11.08 3.34 4.32
CA GLU A 40 12.55 3.22 4.23
C GLU A 40 13.09 3.82 2.92
N LEU A 41 12.48 3.48 1.78
CA LEU A 41 12.83 4.04 0.48
C LEU A 41 12.61 5.56 0.45
N THR A 42 11.51 6.04 1.03
CA THR A 42 11.17 7.47 1.08
C THR A 42 12.20 8.27 1.87
N GLU A 43 12.65 7.77 3.01
CA GLU A 43 13.72 8.42 3.77
C GLU A 43 15.05 8.41 3.01
N ALA A 44 15.38 7.31 2.32
CA ALA A 44 16.56 7.25 1.46
C ALA A 44 16.47 8.26 0.29
N LEU A 45 15.31 8.39 -0.34
CA LEU A 45 15.06 9.38 -1.40
C LEU A 45 15.24 10.81 -0.89
N LYS A 46 14.71 11.15 0.29
CA LYS A 46 14.81 12.50 0.87
C LYS A 46 16.25 12.96 1.00
N VAL A 47 17.17 12.07 1.37
CA VAL A 47 18.59 12.39 1.54
C VAL A 47 19.43 12.23 0.27
N PHE A 48 18.93 11.51 -0.75
CA PHE A 48 19.64 11.29 -2.00
C PHE A 48 19.98 12.61 -2.72
N LYS A 49 21.22 12.72 -3.19
CA LYS A 49 21.72 13.79 -4.05
C LYS A 49 22.47 13.17 -5.21
N GLY A 50 22.22 13.65 -6.43
CA GLY A 50 22.92 13.22 -7.63
C GLY A 50 24.42 13.49 -7.56
N ALA A 51 24.81 14.53 -6.80
CA ALA A 51 26.21 14.86 -6.54
C ALA A 51 26.98 13.75 -5.78
N ASP A 52 26.28 12.88 -5.05
CA ASP A 52 26.87 11.73 -4.36
C ASP A 52 27.15 10.55 -5.33
N GLY A 53 26.77 10.71 -6.60
CA GLY A 53 27.15 9.83 -7.70
C GLY A 53 26.41 8.49 -7.73
N TYR A 54 26.90 7.59 -8.59
CA TYR A 54 26.25 6.29 -8.83
C TYR A 54 26.26 5.36 -7.61
N THR A 55 27.20 5.51 -6.67
CA THR A 55 27.20 4.71 -5.44
C THR A 55 25.96 4.98 -4.59
N ALA A 56 25.56 6.26 -4.45
CA ALA A 56 24.33 6.63 -3.77
C ALA A 56 23.09 6.13 -4.52
N ALA A 57 23.10 6.21 -5.86
CA ALA A 57 22.01 5.69 -6.68
C ALA A 57 21.84 4.17 -6.55
N VAL A 58 22.93 3.40 -6.48
CA VAL A 58 22.90 1.94 -6.25
C VAL A 58 22.36 1.60 -4.86
N ALA A 59 22.77 2.35 -3.83
CA ALA A 59 22.22 2.17 -2.49
C ALA A 59 20.70 2.43 -2.47
N LEU A 60 20.26 3.48 -3.15
CA LEU A 60 18.84 3.79 -3.29
C LEU A 60 18.07 2.69 -4.03
N HIS A 61 18.60 2.20 -5.14
CA HIS A 61 18.02 1.07 -5.88
C HIS A 61 17.98 -0.23 -5.06
N THR A 62 18.86 -0.39 -4.06
CA THR A 62 18.78 -1.54 -3.14
C THR A 62 17.57 -1.44 -2.22
N HIS A 63 17.22 -0.24 -1.75
CA HIS A 63 15.97 -0.03 -1.00
C HIS A 63 14.75 -0.30 -1.88
N GLU A 64 14.80 0.11 -3.13
CA GLU A 64 13.75 -0.14 -4.11
C GLU A 64 13.55 -1.64 -4.36
N GLN A 65 14.63 -2.41 -4.58
CA GLN A 65 14.50 -3.86 -4.76
C GLN A 65 13.94 -4.59 -3.53
N ALA A 66 14.19 -4.06 -2.33
CA ALA A 66 13.57 -4.57 -1.10
C ALA A 66 12.07 -4.27 -1.04
N LEU A 67 11.65 -3.10 -1.50
CA LEU A 67 10.24 -2.74 -1.65
C LEU A 67 9.55 -3.63 -2.70
N ASP A 68 10.20 -3.81 -3.86
CA ASP A 68 9.74 -4.68 -4.93
C ASP A 68 9.53 -6.12 -4.47
N ALA A 69 10.47 -6.66 -3.69
CA ALA A 69 10.33 -8.00 -3.13
C ALA A 69 9.13 -8.10 -2.16
N ALA A 70 8.90 -7.08 -1.33
CA ALA A 70 7.77 -7.04 -0.40
C ALA A 70 6.42 -6.95 -1.14
N PHE A 71 6.34 -6.09 -2.15
CA PHE A 71 5.14 -5.95 -2.96
C PHE A 71 4.87 -7.18 -3.82
N LYS A 72 5.89 -7.80 -4.40
CA LYS A 72 5.74 -9.03 -5.19
C LYS A 72 5.12 -10.16 -4.39
N ILE A 73 5.51 -10.34 -3.12
CA ILE A 73 4.91 -11.34 -2.23
C ILE A 73 3.43 -11.00 -2.02
N THR A 74 3.14 -9.76 -1.65
CA THR A 74 1.77 -9.28 -1.39
C THR A 74 0.86 -9.38 -2.63
N SER A 75 1.41 -9.11 -3.81
CA SER A 75 0.68 -9.05 -5.08
C SER A 75 0.50 -10.42 -5.73
N THR A 76 1.48 -11.33 -5.61
CA THR A 76 1.40 -12.70 -6.15
C THR A 76 0.36 -13.51 -5.40
N ASP A 77 0.29 -13.34 -4.09
CA ASP A 77 -0.65 -14.10 -3.28
C ASP A 77 -2.05 -13.49 -3.28
N CYS A 78 -2.24 -12.26 -3.80
CA CYS A 78 -3.53 -11.56 -3.76
C CYS A 78 -4.12 -11.58 -2.35
N CYS A 79 -3.27 -11.36 -1.35
CA CYS A 79 -3.63 -11.52 0.06
C CYS A 79 -4.09 -12.94 0.49
N ALA A 80 -3.96 -13.95 -0.37
CA ALA A 80 -4.51 -15.30 -0.27
C ALA A 80 -6.03 -15.34 -0.03
N ILE A 81 -6.73 -14.23 -0.31
CA ILE A 81 -8.17 -14.10 -0.10
C ILE A 81 -8.87 -14.47 -1.40
N THR A 82 -9.60 -15.59 -1.40
CA THR A 82 -10.26 -16.13 -2.60
C THR A 82 -11.77 -15.89 -2.64
N ALA A 83 -12.33 -15.30 -1.59
CA ALA A 83 -13.74 -14.98 -1.46
C ALA A 83 -13.91 -13.61 -0.82
N THR A 84 -15.06 -12.97 -1.05
CA THR A 84 -15.45 -11.76 -0.33
C THR A 84 -15.34 -11.98 1.18
N VAL A 85 -14.59 -11.11 1.86
CA VAL A 85 -14.39 -11.21 3.30
C VAL A 85 -15.61 -10.71 4.07
N SER A 86 -15.65 -10.94 5.38
CA SER A 86 -16.66 -10.28 6.23
C SER A 86 -16.46 -8.76 6.28
N ASP A 87 -17.52 -8.02 6.62
CA ASP A 87 -17.42 -6.56 6.82
C ASP A 87 -16.36 -6.20 7.88
N GLU A 88 -16.21 -7.03 8.92
CA GLU A 88 -15.20 -6.83 9.97
C GLU A 88 -13.76 -7.03 9.48
N GLU A 89 -13.51 -8.09 8.70
CA GLU A 89 -12.20 -8.35 8.09
C GLU A 89 -11.85 -7.28 7.05
N ALA A 90 -12.83 -6.88 6.24
CA ALA A 90 -12.71 -5.78 5.31
C ALA A 90 -12.35 -4.47 6.03
N THR A 91 -13.02 -4.17 7.14
CA THR A 91 -12.71 -2.98 7.95
C THR A 91 -11.26 -3.00 8.47
N ALA A 92 -10.75 -4.17 8.88
CA ALA A 92 -9.37 -4.30 9.34
C ALA A 92 -8.35 -4.04 8.22
N VAL A 93 -8.57 -4.62 7.03
CA VAL A 93 -7.69 -4.43 5.87
C VAL A 93 -7.79 -3.00 5.34
N PHE A 94 -8.99 -2.44 5.22
CA PHE A 94 -9.18 -1.11 4.64
C PHE A 94 -8.88 0.04 5.59
N GLY A 95 -8.99 -0.17 6.90
CA GLY A 95 -8.41 0.75 7.87
C GLY A 95 -6.91 0.90 7.64
N LEU A 96 -6.21 -0.23 7.49
CA LEU A 96 -4.78 -0.24 7.20
C LEU A 96 -4.44 0.40 5.85
N VAL A 97 -5.19 0.08 4.78
CA VAL A 97 -4.98 0.70 3.46
C VAL A 97 -5.21 2.21 3.53
N GLY A 98 -6.26 2.66 4.23
CA GLY A 98 -6.52 4.09 4.44
C GLY A 98 -5.37 4.80 5.15
N ASP A 99 -4.74 4.16 6.13
CA ASP A 99 -3.55 4.69 6.81
C ASP A 99 -2.31 4.76 5.90
N PHE A 100 -2.24 3.90 4.88
CA PHE A 100 -1.10 3.84 3.95
C PHE A 100 -1.24 4.79 2.75
N VAL A 101 -2.46 5.25 2.40
CA VAL A 101 -2.64 6.20 1.29
C VAL A 101 -1.78 7.46 1.48
N PRO A 102 -1.74 8.13 2.65
CA PRO A 102 -0.85 9.26 2.88
C PRO A 102 0.63 8.93 2.67
N ASP A 103 1.09 7.75 3.11
CA ASP A 103 2.49 7.32 2.96
C ASP A 103 2.85 7.11 1.49
N ILE A 104 1.98 6.43 0.74
CA ILE A 104 2.14 6.19 -0.70
C ILE A 104 2.15 7.50 -1.48
N THR A 105 1.19 8.37 -1.22
CA THR A 105 1.10 9.67 -1.91
C THR A 105 2.31 10.56 -1.61
N ASN A 106 2.78 10.61 -0.36
CA ASN A 106 3.99 11.34 0.01
C ASN A 106 5.24 10.74 -0.65
N SER A 107 5.34 9.42 -0.75
CA SER A 107 6.46 8.74 -1.41
C SER A 107 6.57 9.17 -2.88
N PHE A 108 5.44 9.21 -3.60
CA PHE A 108 5.41 9.70 -4.98
C PHE A 108 5.77 11.19 -5.10
N ASP A 109 5.31 12.03 -4.17
CA ASP A 109 5.70 13.44 -4.15
C ASP A 109 7.21 13.62 -3.94
N VAL A 110 7.81 12.82 -3.05
CA VAL A 110 9.26 12.78 -2.84
C VAL A 110 9.99 12.33 -4.10
N ILE A 111 9.54 11.25 -4.77
CA ILE A 111 10.10 10.77 -6.03
C ILE A 111 10.08 11.89 -7.08
N ILE A 112 8.93 12.53 -7.29
CA ILE A 112 8.79 13.66 -8.23
C ILE A 112 9.77 14.78 -7.90
N SER A 113 9.89 15.15 -6.61
CA SER A 113 10.81 16.21 -6.18
C SER A 113 12.29 15.89 -6.42
N LYS A 114 12.63 14.59 -6.47
CA LYS A 114 14.01 14.10 -6.66
C LYS A 114 14.40 13.92 -8.12
N LYS A 115 13.49 14.17 -9.05
CA LYS A 115 13.79 14.09 -10.48
C LYS A 115 15.07 14.84 -10.90
N PRO A 116 15.36 16.08 -10.44
CA PRO A 116 16.60 16.77 -10.81
C PRO A 116 17.87 16.04 -10.36
N GLU A 117 17.83 15.38 -9.20
CA GLU A 117 18.96 14.61 -8.66
C GLU A 117 19.19 13.34 -9.49
N PHE A 118 18.12 12.70 -9.97
CA PHE A 118 18.22 11.57 -10.90
C PHE A 118 18.71 12.02 -12.28
N ASP A 119 18.21 13.15 -12.81
CA ASP A 119 18.60 13.68 -14.12
C ASP A 119 20.09 14.05 -14.18
N ALA A 120 20.69 14.41 -13.04
CA ALA A 120 22.13 14.64 -12.91
C ALA A 120 22.96 13.37 -13.16
N LEU A 121 22.35 12.18 -13.06
CA LEU A 121 22.96 10.87 -13.26
C LEU A 121 22.24 10.12 -14.40
N LEU A 122 22.74 10.25 -15.62
CA LEU A 122 22.07 9.78 -16.84
C LEU A 122 21.51 8.34 -16.76
N LEU A 123 22.26 7.40 -16.17
CA LEU A 123 21.81 6.01 -16.02
C LEU A 123 20.77 5.84 -14.89
N ALA A 124 20.88 6.62 -13.81
CA ALA A 124 19.99 6.51 -12.66
C ALA A 124 18.56 6.94 -12.99
N THR A 125 18.39 7.91 -13.89
CA THR A 125 17.05 8.30 -14.39
C THR A 125 16.33 7.13 -15.06
N ASN A 126 17.03 6.33 -15.87
CA ASN A 126 16.41 5.19 -16.55
C ASN A 126 16.05 4.07 -15.56
N ILE A 127 16.87 3.86 -14.54
CA ILE A 127 16.58 2.93 -13.45
C ILE A 127 15.34 3.40 -12.69
N ALA A 128 15.31 4.65 -12.24
CA ALA A 128 14.14 5.21 -11.56
C ALA A 128 12.83 5.07 -12.36
N LYS A 129 12.88 5.25 -13.69
CA LYS A 129 11.70 5.00 -14.55
C LYS A 129 11.25 3.54 -14.56
N ALA A 130 12.20 2.60 -14.59
CA ALA A 130 11.89 1.17 -14.56
C ALA A 130 11.26 0.78 -13.22
N ASP A 131 11.89 1.23 -12.12
CA ASP A 131 11.44 1.04 -10.75
C ASP A 131 10.01 1.60 -10.53
N ILE A 132 9.76 2.85 -10.95
CA ILE A 132 8.41 3.46 -10.90
C ILE A 132 7.39 2.61 -11.67
N LYS A 133 7.76 2.07 -12.83
CA LYS A 133 6.86 1.24 -13.64
C LYS A 133 6.57 -0.09 -12.96
N THR A 134 7.58 -0.74 -12.39
CA THR A 134 7.43 -1.99 -11.65
C THR A 134 6.53 -1.81 -10.43
N LEU A 135 6.81 -0.81 -9.59
CA LEU A 135 6.00 -0.48 -8.43
C LEU A 135 4.55 -0.17 -8.80
N SER A 136 4.31 0.58 -9.88
CA SER A 136 2.95 0.85 -10.37
C SER A 136 2.18 -0.43 -10.74
N GLY A 137 2.89 -1.43 -11.29
CA GLY A 137 2.32 -2.71 -11.66
C GLY A 137 1.89 -3.50 -10.44
N TYR A 138 2.71 -3.50 -9.39
CA TYR A 138 2.36 -4.12 -8.12
C TYR A 138 1.19 -3.42 -7.42
N LEU A 139 1.19 -2.08 -7.36
CA LEU A 139 0.09 -1.32 -6.76
C LEU A 139 -1.24 -1.66 -7.46
N ARG A 140 -1.30 -1.59 -8.79
CA ARG A 140 -2.51 -1.93 -9.55
C ARG A 140 -2.97 -3.38 -9.35
N GLN A 141 -2.03 -4.31 -9.18
CA GLN A 141 -2.36 -5.70 -8.87
C GLN A 141 -2.97 -5.83 -7.47
N VAL A 142 -2.38 -5.16 -6.47
CA VAL A 142 -2.92 -5.10 -5.11
C VAL A 142 -4.30 -4.43 -5.10
N ASP A 143 -4.48 -3.31 -5.81
CA ASP A 143 -5.76 -2.60 -5.92
C ASP A 143 -6.86 -3.51 -6.47
N GLY A 144 -6.57 -4.21 -7.58
CA GLY A 144 -7.51 -5.17 -8.17
C GLY A 144 -7.85 -6.33 -7.23
N CYS A 145 -6.86 -6.82 -6.48
CA CYS A 145 -7.06 -7.84 -5.45
C CYS A 145 -7.98 -7.36 -4.32
N LEU A 146 -7.71 -6.17 -3.79
CA LEU A 146 -8.50 -5.60 -2.70
C LEU A 146 -9.95 -5.36 -3.13
N ILE A 147 -10.17 -4.77 -4.31
CA ILE A 147 -11.52 -4.55 -4.85
C ILE A 147 -12.29 -5.87 -4.98
N ALA A 148 -11.66 -6.92 -5.51
CA ALA A 148 -12.33 -8.20 -5.75
C ALA A 148 -12.85 -8.88 -4.47
N VAL A 149 -12.21 -8.61 -3.33
CA VAL A 149 -12.55 -9.22 -2.03
C VAL A 149 -13.33 -8.30 -1.11
N THR A 150 -13.56 -7.04 -1.52
CA THR A 150 -14.28 -6.01 -0.76
C THR A 150 -15.80 -6.26 -0.78
N PRO A 151 -16.47 -6.27 0.39
CA PRO A 151 -17.94 -6.25 0.46
C PRO A 151 -18.54 -4.97 -0.13
N GLU A 152 -19.72 -5.09 -0.75
CA GLU A 152 -20.41 -3.98 -1.44
C GLU A 152 -20.46 -2.65 -0.64
N PRO A 153 -20.77 -2.64 0.68
CA PRO A 153 -20.85 -1.40 1.45
C PRO A 153 -19.53 -0.62 1.52
N LEU A 154 -18.39 -1.27 1.29
CA LEU A 154 -17.05 -0.69 1.44
C LEU A 154 -16.38 -0.38 0.09
N LEU A 155 -16.94 -0.83 -1.03
CA LEU A 155 -16.36 -0.66 -2.36
C LEU A 155 -16.08 0.81 -2.71
N ALA A 156 -17.01 1.72 -2.39
CA ALA A 156 -16.84 3.14 -2.69
C ALA A 156 -15.65 3.76 -1.94
N THR A 157 -15.44 3.35 -0.68
CA THR A 157 -14.30 3.81 0.13
C THR A 157 -12.98 3.30 -0.43
N VAL A 158 -12.91 2.01 -0.74
CA VAL A 158 -11.71 1.39 -1.33
C VAL A 158 -11.39 2.03 -2.68
N GLN A 159 -12.40 2.23 -3.53
CA GLN A 159 -12.21 2.90 -4.82
C GLN A 159 -11.64 4.31 -4.67
N SER A 160 -12.12 5.09 -3.69
CA SER A 160 -11.57 6.43 -3.43
C SER A 160 -10.09 6.42 -3.01
N TYR A 161 -9.63 5.39 -2.30
CA TYR A 161 -8.22 5.22 -1.97
C TYR A 161 -7.39 4.93 -3.22
N MET A 162 -7.87 4.02 -4.08
CA MET A 162 -7.18 3.65 -5.31
C MET A 162 -7.13 4.80 -6.31
N ASP A 163 -8.21 5.55 -6.45
CA ASP A 163 -8.24 6.75 -7.32
C ASP A 163 -7.22 7.80 -6.87
N THR A 164 -7.01 7.94 -5.55
CA THR A 164 -6.01 8.85 -4.99
C THR A 164 -4.58 8.39 -5.32
N ILE A 165 -4.31 7.08 -5.23
CA ILE A 165 -3.01 6.50 -5.57
C ILE A 165 -2.76 6.61 -7.09
N ASP A 166 -3.75 6.27 -7.94
CA ASP A 166 -3.59 6.33 -9.39
C ASP A 166 -3.36 7.77 -9.88
N ALA A 167 -4.02 8.77 -9.28
CA ALA A 167 -3.73 10.17 -9.58
C ALA A 167 -2.26 10.55 -9.31
N LYS A 168 -1.64 10.02 -8.25
CA LYS A 168 -0.21 10.23 -7.96
C LYS A 168 0.70 9.45 -8.90
N LEU A 169 0.31 8.25 -9.30
CA LEU A 169 1.02 7.49 -10.34
C LEU A 169 1.03 8.25 -11.67
N VAL A 170 -0.12 8.79 -12.10
CA VAL A 170 -0.22 9.61 -13.31
C VAL A 170 0.68 10.84 -13.24
N ALA A 171 0.67 11.56 -12.11
CA ALA A 171 1.56 12.72 -11.91
C ALA A 171 3.05 12.33 -11.96
N THR A 172 3.40 11.19 -11.37
CA THR A 172 4.78 10.66 -11.37
C THR A 172 5.22 10.26 -12.77
N TYR A 173 4.34 9.59 -13.53
CA TYR A 173 4.58 9.21 -14.92
C TYR A 173 4.82 10.43 -15.79
N ALA A 174 3.98 11.46 -15.64
CA ALA A 174 4.16 12.72 -16.35
C ALA A 174 5.48 13.39 -15.99
N ALA A 175 5.83 13.46 -14.70
CA ALA A 175 7.09 14.05 -14.24
C ALA A 175 8.30 13.33 -14.86
N TYR A 176 8.28 12.00 -14.93
CA TYR A 176 9.39 11.20 -15.45
C TYR A 176 9.32 10.90 -16.96
N ASN A 177 8.30 11.41 -17.68
CA ASN A 177 8.04 11.05 -19.08
C ASN A 177 7.99 9.52 -19.28
N ILE A 178 7.20 8.83 -18.46
CA ILE A 178 6.93 7.39 -18.56
C ILE A 178 5.63 7.21 -19.34
N THR A 179 5.63 6.32 -20.34
CA THR A 179 4.42 5.94 -21.06
C THR A 179 3.70 4.82 -20.33
N SER A 180 2.39 5.01 -20.11
CA SER A 180 1.46 4.01 -19.58
C SER A 180 1.42 2.75 -20.44
#